data_AF-A0A819N5I7-F1
#
_entry.id   AF-A0A819N5I7-F1
#
_cell.length_a   1.000
_cell.length_b   1.000
_cell.length_c   1.000
_cell.angle_alpha   90.00
_cell.angle_beta   90.00
_cell.angle_gamma   90.00
#
_symmetry.space_group_name_H-M   'P 1'
#
loop_
_entity.id
_entity.type
_entity.pdbx_description
1 polymer ?
#
loop_
_entity_poly.entity_id
_entity_poly.type
_entity_poly.pdbx_seq_one_letter_code
_entity_poly.pdbx_strand_id
1 'polypeptide(L)'
;MYLKSSLWLPNDFMVDPVLLALKFTQLAITKGVKFIEDCCLEEILTEKQRIINVMYLLIVQKWSWARELGFQTSPSVRIPTQACEYICLKTKPMANFPTIHNPEEPIFSNGVPDAFHFSLLPDNWDDFYWILSNTMKRFPILAESECKTLITGADSFTPDGRLIMNESAEIYNYFVAIQI
;
A
#
# COMPACT_ATOMS: atom_id res chain seq x y z
N MET A 1 32.43 5.61 -6.88
CA MET A 1 31.77 6.05 -5.64
C MET A 1 32.04 4.97 -4.60
N TYR A 2 32.71 5.29 -3.49
CA TYR A 2 33.04 4.29 -2.45
C TYR A 2 32.02 4.37 -1.30
N LEU A 3 31.66 3.23 -0.70
CA LEU A 3 30.78 3.15 0.46
C LEU A 3 31.47 3.83 1.67
N LYS A 4 30.82 4.83 2.28
CA LYS A 4 31.39 5.57 3.42
C LYS A 4 31.01 4.97 4.77
N SER A 5 29.81 4.43 4.89
CA SER A 5 29.27 3.80 6.10
C SER A 5 28.02 2.99 5.73
N SER A 6 27.56 2.16 6.67
CA SER A 6 26.35 1.33 6.55
C SER A 6 25.63 1.26 7.90
N LEU A 7 24.30 1.19 7.87
CA LEU A 7 23.46 0.91 9.04
C LEU A 7 23.03 -0.56 8.98
N TRP A 8 23.29 -1.32 10.05
CA TRP A 8 22.87 -2.70 10.16
C TRP A 8 21.84 -2.86 11.27
N LEU A 9 20.69 -3.43 10.93
CA LEU A 9 19.60 -3.71 11.85
C LEU A 9 19.46 -5.23 11.96
N PRO A 10 20.02 -5.88 13.01
CA PRO A 10 20.11 -7.34 13.10
C PRO A 10 18.75 -8.05 13.15
N ASN A 11 17.71 -7.32 13.57
CA ASN A 11 16.36 -7.85 13.74
C ASN A 11 15.40 -7.37 12.65
N ASP A 12 15.91 -6.78 11.58
CA ASP A 12 15.09 -6.44 10.42
C ASP A 12 14.88 -7.69 9.55
N PHE A 13 13.69 -7.83 8.97
CA PHE A 13 13.31 -9.01 8.21
C PHE A 13 12.22 -8.70 7.19
N MET A 14 12.19 -9.51 6.13
CA MET A 14 11.11 -9.48 5.16
C MET A 14 10.04 -10.50 5.55
N VAL A 15 8.78 -10.13 5.38
CA VAL A 15 7.62 -11.00 5.61
C VAL A 15 6.85 -11.13 4.32
N ASP A 16 6.28 -12.31 4.10
CA ASP A 16 5.25 -12.49 3.07
C ASP A 16 3.95 -11.81 3.56
N PRO A 17 3.53 -10.70 2.92
CA PRO A 17 2.37 -9.93 3.39
C PRO A 17 1.07 -10.72 3.28
N VAL A 18 0.94 -11.61 2.30
CA VAL A 18 -0.26 -12.44 2.10
C VAL A 18 -0.36 -13.47 3.22
N LEU A 19 0.74 -14.16 3.52
CA LEU A 19 0.75 -15.13 4.61
C LEU A 19 0.51 -14.47 5.96
N LEU A 20 1.09 -13.29 6.19
CA LEU A 20 0.89 -12.52 7.41
C LEU A 20 -0.57 -12.13 7.60
N ALA A 21 -1.21 -11.57 6.55
CA ALA A 21 -2.62 -11.21 6.57
C ALA A 21 -3.50 -12.43 6.86
N LEU A 22 -3.25 -13.56 6.18
CA LEU A 22 -3.98 -14.82 6.42
C LEU A 22 -3.86 -15.30 7.88
N LYS A 23 -2.68 -15.17 8.50
CA LYS A 23 -2.47 -15.55 9.90
C LYS A 23 -3.22 -14.64 10.87
N PHE A 24 -3.23 -13.33 10.62
CA PHE A 24 -4.03 -12.40 11.43
C PHE A 24 -5.53 -12.66 11.28
N THR A 25 -6.00 -12.92 10.06
CA THR A 25 -7.41 -13.29 9.80
C THR A 25 -7.80 -14.54 10.57
N GLN A 26 -6.99 -15.60 10.51
CA GLN A 26 -7.22 -16.83 11.27
C GLN A 26 -7.35 -16.55 12.77
N LEU A 27 -6.41 -15.77 13.33
CA LEU A 27 -6.43 -15.41 14.75
C LEU A 27 -7.67 -14.59 15.11
N ALA A 28 -8.05 -13.60 14.29
CA ALA A 28 -9.23 -12.78 14.50
C ALA A 28 -10.51 -13.63 14.52
N ILE A 29 -10.64 -14.60 13.60
CA ILE A 29 -11.76 -15.56 13.59
C ILE A 29 -11.82 -16.34 14.90
N THR A 30 -10.69 -16.83 15.42
CA THR A 30 -10.67 -17.54 16.72
C THR A 30 -11.13 -16.68 17.90
N LYS A 31 -11.05 -15.35 17.76
CA LYS A 31 -11.53 -14.37 18.73
C LYS A 31 -12.98 -13.93 18.49
N GLY A 32 -13.67 -14.52 17.52
CA GLY A 32 -15.08 -14.26 17.22
C GLY A 32 -15.33 -13.18 16.16
N VAL A 33 -14.29 -12.69 15.47
CA VAL A 33 -14.45 -11.75 14.35
C VAL A 33 -15.08 -12.48 13.16
N LYS A 34 -16.08 -11.84 12.54
CA LYS A 34 -16.71 -12.32 11.30
C LYS A 34 -16.11 -11.58 10.11
N PHE A 35 -15.66 -12.31 9.12
CA PHE A 35 -15.26 -11.78 7.82
C PHE A 35 -16.39 -11.99 6.83
N ILE A 36 -16.70 -10.95 6.06
CA ILE A 36 -17.69 -10.97 4.99
C ILE A 36 -16.91 -10.64 3.74
N GLU A 37 -16.81 -11.61 2.83
CA GLU A 37 -16.13 -11.47 1.55
C GLU A 37 -17.16 -11.08 0.48
N ASP A 38 -16.69 -10.64 -0.68
CA ASP A 38 -17.51 -10.24 -1.83
C ASP A 38 -18.57 -9.16 -1.51
N CYS A 39 -18.30 -8.34 -0.49
CA CYS A 39 -19.14 -7.19 -0.14
C CYS A 39 -18.49 -5.87 -0.56
N CYS A 40 -19.28 -4.97 -1.15
CA CYS A 40 -18.90 -3.60 -1.40
C CYS A 40 -19.58 -2.67 -0.40
N LEU A 41 -18.84 -1.70 0.12
CA LEU A 41 -19.43 -0.55 0.82
C LEU A 41 -19.98 0.42 -0.22
N GLU A 42 -21.31 0.55 -0.21
CA GLU A 42 -22.07 1.45 -1.08
C GLU A 42 -22.22 2.84 -0.47
N GLU A 43 -22.49 2.92 0.85
CA GLU A 43 -22.78 4.18 1.52
C GLU A 43 -22.40 4.15 3.01
N ILE A 44 -21.97 5.30 3.53
CA ILE A 44 -21.68 5.52 4.96
C ILE A 44 -22.77 6.43 5.55
N LEU A 45 -23.62 5.87 6.41
CA LEU A 45 -24.74 6.60 7.00
C LEU A 45 -24.33 7.36 8.26
N THR A 46 -24.65 8.65 8.27
CA THR A 46 -24.32 9.58 9.34
C THR A 46 -25.58 10.29 9.85
N GLU A 47 -25.73 10.39 11.17
CA GLU A 47 -26.77 11.20 11.81
C GLU A 47 -26.14 12.10 12.86
N LYS A 48 -26.44 13.40 12.85
CA LYS A 48 -25.90 14.38 13.81
C LYS A 48 -24.36 14.29 13.93
N GLN A 49 -23.67 14.19 12.79
CA GLN A 49 -22.20 14.06 12.71
C GLN A 49 -21.65 12.81 13.43
N ARG A 50 -22.44 11.75 13.56
CA ARG A 50 -21.99 10.48 14.14
C ARG A 50 -22.31 9.36 13.18
N ILE A 51 -21.39 8.40 13.07
CA ILE A 51 -21.71 7.13 12.41
C ILE A 51 -22.79 6.41 13.22
N ILE A 52 -23.95 6.20 12.60
CA ILE A 52 -25.06 5.43 13.20
C ILE A 52 -25.01 3.96 12.82
N ASN A 53 -24.50 3.65 11.62
CA ASN A 53 -24.37 2.29 11.13
C ASN A 53 -23.22 2.24 10.12
N VAL A 54 -22.29 1.32 10.33
CA VAL A 54 -21.36 0.89 9.28
C VAL A 54 -21.77 -0.51 8.93
N MET A 55 -22.41 -0.68 7.78
CA MET A 55 -22.38 -1.98 7.14
C MET A 55 -20.92 -2.15 6.70
N TYR A 56 -20.16 -2.97 7.43
CA TYR A 56 -18.80 -3.45 7.13
C TYR A 56 -17.62 -2.55 7.57
N LEU A 57 -16.85 -3.03 8.55
CA LEU A 57 -15.51 -2.49 8.88
C LEU A 57 -14.58 -2.81 7.70
N LEU A 58 -14.27 -1.81 6.90
CA LEU A 58 -13.57 -1.99 5.63
C LEU A 58 -12.06 -1.78 5.81
N ILE A 59 -11.39 -2.84 6.26
CA ILE A 59 -9.94 -2.97 6.29
C ILE A 59 -9.71 -4.11 5.30
N VAL A 60 -9.27 -3.91 4.06
CA VAL A 60 -7.88 -4.19 3.66
C VAL A 60 -7.62 -3.76 2.20
N GLN A 61 -8.62 -3.32 1.41
CA GLN A 61 -8.43 -3.16 -0.05
C GLN A 61 -8.81 -1.80 -0.65
N LYS A 62 -9.60 -0.96 0.04
CA LYS A 62 -9.93 0.39 -0.45
C LYS A 62 -8.95 1.47 0.03
N TRP A 63 -7.71 1.13 0.37
CA TRP A 63 -6.75 2.10 0.93
C TRP A 63 -6.43 3.19 -0.09
N SER A 64 -6.34 2.81 -1.37
CA SER A 64 -6.22 3.75 -2.49
C SER A 64 -7.50 4.53 -2.78
N TRP A 65 -8.66 4.06 -2.30
CA TRP A 65 -9.97 4.74 -2.40
C TRP A 65 -10.37 5.46 -1.10
N ALA A 66 -9.49 5.52 -0.10
CA ALA A 66 -9.85 6.06 1.19
C ALA A 66 -10.27 7.54 1.08
N ARG A 67 -9.62 8.28 0.18
CA ARG A 67 -9.99 9.65 -0.18
C ARG A 67 -11.41 9.73 -0.73
N GLU A 68 -11.77 8.86 -1.67
CA GLU A 68 -13.09 8.80 -2.31
C GLU A 68 -14.18 8.41 -1.30
N LEU A 69 -13.91 7.42 -0.44
CA LEU A 69 -14.81 7.02 0.63
C LEU A 69 -15.09 8.16 1.62
N GLY A 70 -14.06 8.93 1.98
CA GLY A 70 -14.23 10.09 2.85
C GLY A 70 -15.16 11.15 2.25
N PHE A 71 -15.13 11.34 0.93
CA PHE A 71 -16.04 12.28 0.27
C PHE A 71 -17.51 11.83 0.23
N GLN A 72 -17.78 10.53 0.37
CA GLN A 72 -19.14 9.98 0.37
C GLN A 72 -19.89 10.23 1.70
N THR A 73 -19.22 10.66 2.76
CA THR A 73 -19.86 10.92 4.06
C THR A 73 -20.54 12.29 4.11
N SER A 74 -21.46 12.47 5.07
CA SER A 74 -22.12 13.76 5.35
C SER A 74 -21.98 14.15 6.83
N PRO A 75 -21.13 15.12 7.21
CA PRO A 75 -20.25 15.92 6.34
C PRO A 75 -19.09 15.10 5.76
N SER A 76 -18.52 15.55 4.63
CA SER A 76 -17.39 14.85 3.98
C SER A 76 -16.12 14.86 4.83
N VAL A 77 -15.49 13.71 4.98
CA VAL A 77 -14.19 13.54 5.64
C VAL A 77 -13.08 13.68 4.60
N ARG A 78 -12.12 14.58 4.85
CA ARG A 78 -10.98 14.75 3.95
C ARG A 78 -9.83 13.84 4.39
N ILE A 79 -9.53 12.84 3.56
CA ILE A 79 -8.39 11.96 3.74
C ILE A 79 -7.32 12.33 2.71
N PRO A 80 -6.20 12.96 3.13
CA PRO A 80 -5.17 13.47 2.22
C PRO A 80 -4.25 12.33 1.78
N THR A 81 -4.78 11.42 0.98
CA THR A 81 -4.02 10.31 0.39
C THR A 81 -4.03 10.42 -1.12
N GLN A 82 -2.94 10.00 -1.75
CA GLN A 82 -2.75 9.98 -3.18
C GLN A 82 -2.19 8.62 -3.59
N ALA A 83 -2.79 8.00 -4.59
CA ALA A 83 -2.23 6.80 -5.18
C ALA A 83 -0.98 7.16 -6.01
N CYS A 84 0.12 6.47 -5.72
CA CYS A 84 1.41 6.58 -6.40
C CYS A 84 1.89 5.23 -6.92
N GLU A 85 2.69 5.27 -7.98
CA GLU A 85 3.40 4.13 -8.55
C GLU A 85 4.51 3.66 -7.63
N TYR A 86 4.66 2.34 -7.53
CA TYR A 86 5.91 1.72 -7.10
C TYR A 86 6.34 0.66 -8.12
N ILE A 87 7.65 0.53 -8.29
CA ILE A 87 8.26 -0.46 -9.19
C ILE A 87 9.20 -1.36 -8.38
N CYS A 88 9.06 -2.67 -8.56
CA CYS A 88 9.91 -3.68 -7.94
C CYS A 88 10.37 -4.72 -8.97
N LEU A 89 11.66 -5.06 -8.94
CA LEU A 89 12.22 -6.15 -9.74
C LEU A 89 12.38 -7.42 -8.91
N LYS A 90 11.80 -8.53 -9.39
CA LYS A 90 12.03 -9.86 -8.83
C LYS A 90 13.08 -10.61 -9.65
N THR A 91 14.14 -11.05 -8.99
CA THR A 91 15.19 -11.91 -9.55
C THR A 91 15.08 -13.34 -9.04
N LYS A 92 15.89 -14.27 -9.56
CA LYS A 92 16.12 -15.54 -8.88
C LYS A 92 16.74 -15.30 -7.49
N PRO A 93 16.40 -16.11 -6.47
CA PRO A 93 17.02 -15.97 -5.15
C PRO A 93 18.54 -15.98 -5.27
N MET A 94 19.17 -14.92 -4.77
CA MET A 94 20.62 -14.81 -4.62
C MET A 94 20.91 -14.69 -3.12
N ALA A 95 21.98 -15.32 -2.66
CA ALA A 95 22.36 -15.24 -1.25
C ALA A 95 22.67 -13.77 -0.87
N ASN A 96 22.07 -13.29 0.22
CA ASN A 96 22.38 -12.01 0.87
C ASN A 96 22.15 -10.75 0.02
N PHE A 97 21.06 -10.70 -0.77
CA PHE A 97 20.76 -9.55 -1.62
C PHE A 97 19.59 -8.69 -1.10
N PRO A 98 19.71 -7.35 -1.06
CA PRO A 98 18.60 -6.46 -0.68
C PRO A 98 17.60 -6.26 -1.83
N THR A 99 16.31 -6.08 -1.50
CA THR A 99 15.28 -5.69 -2.47
C THR A 99 15.50 -4.24 -2.94
N ILE A 100 15.20 -3.96 -4.21
CA ILE A 100 15.37 -2.64 -4.84
C ILE A 100 13.98 -2.05 -5.10
N HIS A 101 13.78 -0.79 -4.69
CA HIS A 101 12.55 -0.02 -4.87
C HIS A 101 12.85 1.36 -5.46
N ASN A 102 11.89 1.94 -6.20
CA ASN A 102 11.95 3.27 -6.82
C ASN A 102 11.27 4.34 -5.93
N PRO A 103 11.63 5.64 -6.04
CA PRO A 103 10.78 6.73 -5.57
C PRO A 103 9.37 6.66 -6.17
N GLU A 104 8.43 7.21 -5.41
CA GLU A 104 6.99 7.12 -5.62
C GLU A 104 6.51 8.28 -6.50
N GLU A 105 5.68 7.99 -7.50
CA GLU A 105 5.13 9.01 -8.41
C GLU A 105 3.60 8.97 -8.46
N PRO A 106 2.87 10.09 -8.43
CA PRO A 106 1.41 10.09 -8.49
C PRO A 106 0.88 9.52 -9.81
N ILE A 107 -0.09 8.60 -9.74
CA ILE A 107 -0.61 7.88 -10.94
C ILE A 107 -2.07 8.18 -11.30
N PHE A 108 -2.91 8.55 -10.33
CA PHE A 108 -4.33 8.79 -10.56
C PHE A 108 -4.70 10.23 -10.19
N SER A 109 -4.93 11.07 -11.20
CA SER A 109 -5.32 12.48 -10.99
C SER A 109 -6.81 12.67 -10.69
N ASN A 110 -7.66 11.74 -11.11
CA ASN A 110 -9.12 11.81 -11.00
C ASN A 110 -9.70 10.67 -10.13
N GLY A 111 -8.92 10.15 -9.19
CA GLY A 111 -9.29 9.01 -8.33
C GLY A 111 -8.97 7.65 -8.96
N VAL A 112 -9.03 6.61 -8.13
CA VAL A 112 -8.68 5.23 -8.51
C VAL A 112 -9.83 4.57 -9.29
N PRO A 113 -9.58 3.94 -10.47
CA PRO A 113 -10.63 3.28 -11.24
C PRO A 113 -11.28 2.12 -10.49
N ASP A 114 -12.62 1.99 -10.49
CA ASP A 114 -13.35 0.94 -9.75
C ASP A 114 -12.90 -0.50 -10.08
N ALA A 115 -12.46 -0.75 -11.31
CA ALA A 115 -12.00 -2.07 -11.76
C ALA A 115 -10.53 -2.37 -11.38
N PHE A 116 -9.82 -1.44 -10.74
CA PHE A 116 -8.39 -1.57 -10.41
C PHE A 116 -8.17 -2.40 -9.13
N HIS A 117 -8.67 -3.63 -9.09
CA HIS A 117 -8.50 -4.52 -7.95
C HIS A 117 -7.59 -5.71 -8.31
N PHE A 118 -6.63 -6.03 -7.44
CA PHE A 118 -5.60 -7.06 -7.69
C PHE A 118 -4.88 -6.94 -9.05
N SER A 119 -4.80 -5.70 -9.56
CA SER A 119 -4.26 -5.40 -10.88
C SER A 119 -2.90 -4.72 -10.73
N LEU A 120 -2.02 -4.94 -11.71
CA LEU A 120 -0.75 -4.24 -11.83
C LEU A 120 -0.87 -3.16 -12.89
N LEU A 121 -0.09 -2.11 -12.74
CA LEU A 121 0.13 -1.13 -13.80
C LEU A 121 1.04 -1.75 -14.88
N PRO A 122 1.04 -1.19 -16.11
CA PRO A 122 1.99 -1.60 -17.13
C PRO A 122 3.44 -1.48 -16.66
N ASP A 123 4.28 -2.42 -17.09
CA ASP A 123 5.72 -2.38 -16.82
C ASP A 123 6.34 -1.09 -17.38
N ASN A 124 7.00 -0.32 -16.52
CA ASN A 124 7.72 0.90 -16.90
C ASN A 124 9.23 0.70 -16.75
N TRP A 125 9.81 0.07 -17.77
CA TRP A 125 11.24 -0.24 -17.78
C TRP A 125 12.12 1.00 -17.88
N ASP A 126 11.66 2.07 -18.52
CA ASP A 126 12.46 3.28 -18.72
C ASP A 126 12.75 3.97 -17.38
N ASP A 127 11.73 4.10 -16.53
CA ASP A 127 11.88 4.69 -15.20
C ASP A 127 12.69 3.78 -14.27
N PHE A 128 12.49 2.47 -14.37
CA PHE A 128 13.25 1.51 -13.57
C PHE A 128 14.72 1.40 -13.98
N TYR A 129 15.05 1.59 -15.27
CA TYR A 129 16.39 1.38 -15.80
C TYR A 129 17.43 2.29 -15.14
N TRP A 130 17.05 3.53 -14.82
CA TRP A 130 17.94 4.45 -14.11
C TRP A 130 18.36 3.87 -12.74
N ILE A 131 17.42 3.35 -11.95
CA ILE A 131 17.74 2.70 -10.67
C ILE A 131 18.53 1.43 -10.86
N LEU A 132 18.09 0.57 -11.78
CA LEU A 132 18.75 -0.69 -12.03
C LEU A 132 20.21 -0.47 -12.43
N SER A 133 20.48 0.49 -13.32
CA SER A 133 21.83 0.83 -13.76
C SER A 133 22.72 1.33 -12.62
N ASN A 134 22.18 2.13 -11.69
CA ASN A 134 22.92 2.59 -10.51
C ASN A 134 23.10 1.49 -9.47
N THR A 135 22.15 0.56 -9.37
CA THR A 135 22.23 -0.57 -8.45
C THR A 135 23.23 -1.60 -8.94
N MET A 136 23.27 -1.91 -10.24
CA MET A 136 24.27 -2.80 -10.84
C MET A 136 25.71 -2.30 -10.64
N LYS A 137 25.94 -0.98 -10.58
CA LYS A 137 27.27 -0.42 -10.24
C LYS A 137 27.71 -0.75 -8.81
N ARG A 138 26.75 -0.92 -7.89
CA ARG A 138 27.00 -1.27 -6.48
C ARG A 138 27.02 -2.77 -6.26
N PHE A 139 26.23 -3.48 -7.05
CA PHE A 139 26.01 -4.91 -6.96
C PHE A 139 26.18 -5.55 -8.34
N PRO A 140 27.43 -5.76 -8.81
CA PRO A 140 27.69 -6.27 -10.16
C PRO A 140 27.06 -7.63 -10.45
N ILE A 141 26.86 -8.45 -9.42
CA ILE A 141 26.20 -9.76 -9.51
C ILE A 141 24.80 -9.69 -10.14
N LEU A 142 24.12 -8.54 -10.07
CA LEU A 142 22.82 -8.34 -10.73
C LEU A 142 22.90 -8.46 -12.25
N ALA A 143 24.03 -8.10 -12.86
CA ALA A 143 24.22 -8.20 -14.31
C ALA A 143 24.24 -9.67 -14.81
N GLU A 144 24.58 -10.60 -13.91
CA GLU A 144 24.59 -12.04 -14.17
C GLU A 144 23.29 -12.73 -13.71
N SER A 145 22.42 -11.98 -13.01
CA SER A 145 21.19 -12.51 -12.44
C SER A 145 20.06 -12.56 -13.47
N GLU A 146 19.26 -13.61 -13.41
CA GLU A 146 18.07 -13.71 -14.24
C GLU A 146 16.96 -12.84 -13.65
N CYS A 147 16.55 -11.83 -14.41
CA CYS A 147 15.33 -11.09 -14.18
C CYS A 147 14.12 -12.01 -14.39
N LYS A 148 13.26 -12.15 -13.39
CA LYS A 148 12.01 -12.89 -13.54
C LYS A 148 10.86 -11.99 -13.96
N THR A 149 10.64 -10.91 -13.23
CA THR A 149 9.41 -10.12 -13.38
C THR A 149 9.64 -8.71 -12.85
N LEU A 150 9.28 -7.70 -13.63
CA LEU A 150 9.07 -6.36 -13.14
C LEU A 150 7.61 -6.27 -12.65
N ILE A 151 7.41 -5.62 -11.51
CA ILE A 151 6.08 -5.40 -10.94
C ILE A 151 5.94 -3.91 -10.77
N THR A 152 5.00 -3.33 -11.50
CA THR A 152 4.52 -1.96 -11.30
C THR A 152 3.18 -2.01 -10.58
N GLY A 153 3.10 -1.47 -9.38
CA GLY A 153 1.87 -1.43 -8.58
C GLY A 153 1.48 -0.01 -8.19
N ALA A 154 0.28 0.13 -7.64
CA ALA A 154 -0.19 1.34 -6.99
C ALA A 154 -0.15 1.17 -5.48
N ASP A 155 0.33 2.18 -4.76
CA ASP A 155 0.18 2.28 -3.30
C ASP A 155 -0.25 3.69 -2.89
N SER A 156 -0.64 3.88 -1.64
CA SER A 156 -1.30 5.11 -1.17
C SER A 156 -0.39 5.90 -0.24
N PHE A 157 -0.17 7.17 -0.55
CA PHE A 157 0.77 8.03 0.18
C PHE A 157 0.10 9.25 0.76
N THR A 158 0.54 9.66 1.94
CA THR A 158 0.21 10.98 2.50
C THR A 158 1.28 12.00 2.10
N PRO A 159 0.92 13.29 1.95
CA PRO A 159 1.89 14.34 1.59
C PRO A 159 3.11 14.45 2.51
N ASP A 160 2.99 14.02 3.77
CA ASP A 160 4.05 14.05 4.77
C ASP A 160 4.71 12.69 5.04
N GLY A 161 4.29 11.63 4.33
CA GLY A 161 4.80 10.28 4.51
C GLY A 161 4.57 9.74 5.93
N ARG A 162 3.42 10.06 6.55
CA ARG A 162 3.04 9.58 7.89
C ARG A 162 1.72 8.81 7.85
N LEU A 163 1.64 7.80 8.72
CA LEU A 163 0.42 7.05 8.98
C LEU A 163 -0.70 7.98 9.46
N ILE A 164 -1.92 7.80 8.93
CA ILE A 164 -3.14 8.39 9.50
C ILE A 164 -3.84 7.29 10.28
N MET A 165 -3.82 7.38 11.62
CA MET A 165 -4.48 6.42 12.51
C MET A 165 -5.18 7.14 13.64
N ASN A 166 -6.39 7.66 13.39
CA ASN A 166 -7.20 8.40 14.38
C ASN A 166 -8.67 8.49 13.96
N GLU A 167 -9.50 8.97 14.88
CA GLU A 167 -10.86 9.43 14.59
C GLU A 167 -10.83 10.70 13.70
N SER A 168 -11.77 10.81 12.76
CA SER A 168 -11.98 12.00 11.93
C SER A 168 -12.45 13.17 12.79
N ALA A 169 -12.05 14.38 12.39
CA ALA A 169 -12.51 15.61 13.03
C ALA A 169 -13.95 15.98 12.66
N GLU A 170 -14.44 15.49 11.52
CA GLU A 170 -15.74 15.84 10.96
C GLU A 170 -16.88 14.94 11.46
N ILE A 171 -16.59 13.67 11.79
CA ILE A 171 -17.61 12.68 12.18
C ILE A 171 -17.14 11.87 13.39
N TYR A 172 -17.95 11.88 14.44
CA TYR A 172 -17.79 11.02 15.61
C TYR A 172 -17.96 9.53 15.26
N ASN A 173 -17.10 8.71 15.85
CA ASN A 173 -16.88 7.28 15.62
C ASN A 173 -16.36 6.92 14.22
N TYR A 174 -15.90 7.87 13.41
CA TYR A 174 -15.31 7.58 12.11
C TYR A 174 -13.79 7.45 12.27
N PHE A 175 -13.26 6.23 12.28
CA PHE A 175 -11.81 5.98 12.42
C PHE A 175 -11.16 5.73 11.07
N VAL A 176 -10.03 6.40 10.83
CA VAL A 176 -9.19 6.23 9.66
C VAL A 176 -7.91 5.54 10.10
N ALA A 177 -7.52 4.47 9.39
CA ALA A 177 -6.25 3.78 9.55
C ALA A 177 -5.67 3.51 8.15
N ILE A 178 -4.73 4.35 7.72
CA ILE A 178 -4.09 4.27 6.39
C ILE A 178 -2.58 4.30 6.54
N GLN A 179 -1.96 3.36 5.84
CA GLN A 179 -0.55 3.05 5.77
C GLN A 179 0.03 3.61 4.47
N ILE A 180 1.31 3.92 4.56
CA ILE A 180 2.24 4.32 3.51
C ILE A 180 3.05 3.09 3.10
#